data_AF-A0A3D0NP40-F1
#
_entry.id   AF-A0A3D0NP40-F1
#
_cell.length_a   1.000
_cell.length_b   1.000
_cell.length_c   1.000
_cell.angle_alpha   90.00
_cell.angle_beta   90.00
_cell.angle_gamma   90.00
#
_symmetry.space_group_name_H-M   'P 1'
#
loop_
_entity.id
_entity.type
_entity.pdbx_description
1 polymer ?
#
loop_
_entity_poly.entity_id
_entity_poly.type
_entity_poly.pdbx_seq_one_letter_code
_entity_poly.pdbx_strand_id
1 'polypeptide(L)'
;MNRASMMRLGALAIMSLGAALLTAAVLLTTYTAGKIAKIPLSIDETLISSGTGAALDPVSLSGTRFVVDQNVPLVSQKAVTVETPANAQVVTLQVGTTVRRTDKQKDDGLLLAMVDTATLDRSTAEAVSDDERPGGSVQKPRTIEDDRPSTTIALPHEGLTFRFPFNTEKKSYPFFDAIAQRPFDANYDGEDDVNGLTTYRFTQNVGYDADGKLVEPIKYASLYDRNEDGEVTARAELWGLPGDPYEPVTMTRYYAAQRTFWVDPVTGTVVKATERANHYYAREALNPEMALADYTVTSTEQTVESLVAGARNERDRVALWSRVLPISLAATGLVLLIGATLLGAFSLRIESALAEYGEADIALGIFGKDETGPMPAASAPTEKIPTRRPEPPPAPR
;
A
#
# COMPACT_ATOMS: atom_id res chain seq x y z
N MET A 1 53.01 -20.29 3.42
CA MET A 1 51.91 -20.10 4.39
C MET A 1 51.41 -21.47 4.80
N ASN A 2 51.52 -21.86 6.07
CA ASN A 2 51.14 -23.21 6.52
C ASN A 2 49.61 -23.34 6.58
N ARG A 3 49.07 -24.55 6.34
CA ARG A 3 47.62 -24.83 6.31
C ARG A 3 46.87 -24.30 7.55
N ALA A 4 47.50 -24.37 8.73
CA ALA A 4 46.94 -23.85 9.98
C ALA A 4 46.75 -22.32 9.96
N SER A 5 47.72 -21.56 9.43
CA SER A 5 47.59 -20.09 9.29
C SER A 5 46.48 -19.70 8.31
N MET A 6 46.33 -20.47 7.22
CA MET A 6 45.27 -20.25 6.23
C MET A 6 43.89 -20.58 6.79
N MET A 7 43.76 -21.63 7.61
CA MET A 7 42.51 -21.97 8.33
C MET A 7 42.12 -20.91 9.37
N ARG A 8 43.09 -20.33 10.10
CA ARG A 8 42.83 -19.24 11.05
C ARG A 8 42.35 -17.96 10.37
N LEU A 9 42.99 -17.55 9.28
CA LEU A 9 42.55 -16.40 8.48
C LEU A 9 41.15 -16.62 7.90
N GLY A 10 40.86 -17.84 7.43
CA GLY A 10 39.52 -18.23 6.99
C GLY A 10 38.48 -18.16 8.12
N ALA A 11 38.78 -18.68 9.30
CA ALA A 11 37.88 -18.64 10.46
C ALA A 11 37.59 -17.20 10.92
N LEU A 12 38.60 -16.33 10.94
CA LEU A 12 38.46 -14.91 11.27
C LEU A 12 37.59 -14.16 10.25
N ALA A 13 37.78 -14.43 8.95
CA ALA A 13 36.97 -13.83 7.89
C ALA A 13 35.49 -14.28 7.96
N ILE A 14 35.25 -15.56 8.26
CA ILE A 14 33.89 -16.09 8.45
C ILE A 14 33.24 -15.48 9.70
N MET A 15 34.02 -15.32 10.78
CA MET A 15 33.54 -14.72 12.02
C MET A 15 33.18 -13.25 11.85
N SER A 16 34.00 -12.46 11.15
CA SER A 16 33.71 -11.05 10.88
C SER A 16 32.49 -10.87 9.98
N LEU A 17 32.35 -11.73 8.96
CA LEU A 17 31.14 -11.76 8.12
C LEU A 17 29.91 -12.13 8.95
N GLY A 18 29.99 -13.16 9.79
CA GLY A 18 28.90 -13.55 10.68
C GLY A 18 28.45 -12.41 11.60
N ALA A 19 29.40 -11.73 12.24
CA ALA A 19 29.13 -10.56 13.07
C ALA A 19 28.50 -9.41 12.27
N ALA A 20 29.01 -9.11 11.07
CA ALA A 20 28.45 -8.07 10.20
C ALA A 20 27.00 -8.36 9.77
N LEU A 21 26.68 -9.62 9.45
CA LEU A 21 25.30 -10.03 9.12
C LEU A 21 24.35 -9.88 10.31
N LEU A 22 24.81 -10.23 11.52
CA LEU A 22 24.02 -10.00 12.74
C LEU A 22 23.79 -8.50 13.00
N THR A 23 24.83 -7.66 12.83
CA THR A 23 24.68 -6.21 12.93
C THR A 23 23.70 -5.67 11.90
N ALA A 24 23.79 -6.13 10.64
CA ALA A 24 22.84 -5.75 9.59
C ALA A 24 21.40 -6.18 9.93
N ALA A 25 21.20 -7.38 10.48
CA ALA A 25 19.89 -7.84 10.93
C ALA A 25 19.29 -6.93 12.02
N VAL A 26 20.10 -6.57 13.03
CA VAL A 26 19.66 -5.66 14.11
C VAL A 26 19.34 -4.27 13.54
N LEU A 27 20.17 -3.70 12.68
CA LEU A 27 19.90 -2.42 12.03
C LEU A 27 18.62 -2.46 11.19
N LEU A 28 18.38 -3.54 10.43
CA LEU A 28 17.16 -3.67 9.64
C LEU A 28 15.90 -3.70 10.51
N THR A 29 15.89 -4.50 11.58
CA THR A 29 14.73 -4.57 12.50
C THR A 29 14.45 -3.26 13.21
N THR A 30 15.50 -2.58 13.71
CA THR A 30 15.35 -1.39 14.56
C THR A 30 15.16 -0.09 13.79
N TYR A 31 15.76 0.02 12.59
CA TYR A 31 15.76 1.27 11.83
C TYR A 31 14.82 1.26 10.62
N THR A 32 14.63 0.10 9.98
CA THR A 32 14.03 0.05 8.64
C THR A 32 12.52 -0.18 8.69
N ALA A 33 12.02 -0.94 9.67
CA ALA A 33 10.59 -1.29 9.78
C ALA A 33 9.65 -0.07 9.73
N GLY A 34 9.92 0.98 10.51
CA GLY A 34 9.12 2.22 10.52
C GLY A 34 9.30 3.10 9.27
N LYS A 35 10.27 2.81 8.39
CA LYS A 35 10.53 3.58 7.17
C LYS A 35 9.90 2.97 5.92
N ILE A 36 9.41 1.73 5.99
CA ILE A 36 8.92 0.99 4.84
C ILE A 36 7.40 0.97 4.76
N ALA A 37 6.71 0.94 5.91
CA ALA A 37 5.27 1.06 6.02
C ALA A 37 4.84 2.52 5.76
N LYS A 38 5.02 2.96 4.52
CA LYS A 38 4.75 4.33 4.06
C LYS A 38 4.04 4.30 2.72
N ILE A 39 3.11 5.24 2.52
CA ILE A 39 2.40 5.41 1.25
C ILE A 39 3.44 5.51 0.10
N PRO A 40 3.30 4.71 -0.98
CA PRO A 40 4.21 4.77 -2.11
C PRO A 40 4.22 6.15 -2.80
N LEU A 41 5.37 6.51 -3.40
CA LEU A 41 5.53 7.77 -4.15
C LEU A 41 5.26 7.62 -5.66
N SER A 42 4.78 6.46 -6.08
CA SER A 42 4.60 6.10 -7.49
C SER A 42 3.23 5.49 -7.73
N ILE A 43 2.20 6.06 -7.09
CA ILE A 43 0.81 5.64 -7.29
C ILE A 43 0.33 6.24 -8.61
N ASP A 44 -0.15 5.38 -9.49
CA ASP A 44 -0.83 5.70 -10.73
C ASP A 44 -1.87 4.61 -10.97
N GLU A 45 -3.10 4.88 -10.56
CA GLU A 45 -4.17 3.88 -10.52
C GLU A 45 -5.46 4.45 -11.12
N THR A 46 -6.18 3.63 -11.90
CA THR A 46 -7.53 3.95 -12.37
C THR A 46 -8.51 2.96 -11.77
N LEU A 47 -9.39 3.46 -10.90
CA LEU A 47 -10.39 2.69 -10.19
C LEU A 47 -11.73 2.85 -10.89
N ILE A 48 -12.39 1.75 -11.21
CA ILE A 48 -13.68 1.74 -11.89
C ILE A 48 -14.69 1.05 -10.99
N SER A 49 -15.80 1.74 -10.74
CA SER A 49 -16.98 1.23 -10.06
C SER A 49 -18.18 1.33 -11.00
N SER A 50 -19.06 0.34 -10.97
CA SER A 50 -20.27 0.30 -11.81
C SER A 50 -21.51 0.04 -10.96
N GLY A 51 -22.66 0.48 -11.47
CA GLY A 51 -23.94 0.23 -10.83
C GLY A 51 -25.09 0.91 -11.55
N THR A 52 -26.16 1.18 -10.82
CA THR A 52 -27.39 1.78 -11.37
C THR A 52 -27.98 2.80 -10.41
N GLY A 53 -28.86 3.65 -10.91
CA GLY A 53 -29.51 4.66 -10.09
C GLY A 53 -30.56 5.46 -10.83
N ALA A 54 -31.04 6.50 -10.18
CA ALA A 54 -31.82 7.58 -10.76
C ALA A 54 -30.89 8.76 -11.10
N ALA A 55 -31.09 9.39 -12.25
CA ALA A 55 -30.34 10.57 -12.64
C ALA A 55 -31.19 11.51 -13.49
N LEU A 56 -31.00 12.81 -13.30
CA LEU A 56 -31.56 13.83 -14.17
C LEU A 56 -31.10 13.59 -15.61
N ASP A 57 -32.01 13.67 -16.58
CA ASP A 57 -31.66 13.72 -18.01
C ASP A 57 -31.26 15.16 -18.35
N PRO A 58 -30.00 15.44 -18.69
CA PRO A 58 -29.55 16.81 -19.00
C PRO A 58 -30.35 17.45 -20.15
N VAL A 59 -30.86 16.63 -21.09
CA VAL A 59 -31.69 17.13 -22.20
C VAL A 59 -32.99 17.76 -21.72
N SER A 60 -33.50 17.31 -20.56
CA SER A 60 -34.73 17.85 -19.96
C SER A 60 -34.59 19.28 -19.45
N LEU A 61 -33.35 19.77 -19.24
CA LEU A 61 -33.09 21.15 -18.81
C LEU A 61 -33.58 22.20 -19.82
N SER A 62 -33.64 21.84 -21.11
CA SER A 62 -34.20 22.69 -22.17
C SER A 62 -35.67 22.37 -22.50
N GLY A 63 -36.27 21.43 -21.77
CA GLY A 63 -37.62 20.96 -21.99
C GLY A 63 -38.70 21.77 -21.24
N THR A 64 -39.91 21.22 -21.21
CA THR A 64 -41.03 21.79 -20.45
C THR A 64 -41.03 21.37 -18.98
N ARG A 65 -40.35 20.27 -18.65
CA ARG A 65 -40.17 19.75 -17.29
C ARG A 65 -38.83 19.05 -17.16
N PHE A 66 -38.27 19.09 -15.95
CA PHE A 66 -37.14 18.25 -15.58
C PHE A 66 -37.57 16.79 -15.52
N VAL A 67 -36.72 15.91 -16.05
CA VAL A 67 -36.99 14.47 -16.14
C VAL A 67 -35.87 13.71 -15.45
N VAL A 68 -36.24 12.83 -14.52
CA VAL A 68 -35.32 11.92 -13.83
C VAL A 68 -35.55 10.52 -14.37
N ASP A 69 -34.56 10.00 -15.08
CA ASP A 69 -34.57 8.62 -15.56
C ASP A 69 -34.25 7.67 -14.40
N GLN A 70 -34.92 6.52 -14.37
CA GLN A 70 -34.76 5.49 -13.33
C GLN A 70 -33.99 4.30 -13.88
N ASN A 71 -33.24 3.61 -13.01
CA ASN A 71 -32.46 2.42 -13.34
C ASN A 71 -31.47 2.63 -14.50
N VAL A 72 -30.88 3.83 -14.60
CA VAL A 72 -29.87 4.12 -15.62
C VAL A 72 -28.54 3.45 -15.24
N PRO A 73 -27.73 2.98 -16.18
CA PRO A 73 -26.43 2.37 -15.89
C PRO A 73 -25.37 3.45 -15.65
N LEU A 74 -24.73 3.42 -14.49
CA LEU A 74 -23.70 4.38 -14.09
C LEU A 74 -22.32 3.73 -13.94
N VAL A 75 -21.30 4.50 -14.30
CA VAL A 75 -19.89 4.20 -14.03
C VAL A 75 -19.26 5.38 -13.30
N SER A 76 -18.61 5.08 -12.18
CA SER A 76 -17.71 5.99 -11.47
C SER A 76 -16.28 5.58 -11.76
N GLN A 77 -15.46 6.55 -12.17
CA GLN A 77 -14.04 6.36 -12.45
C GLN A 77 -13.24 7.34 -11.59
N LYS A 78 -12.27 6.82 -10.84
CA LYS A 78 -11.31 7.61 -10.04
C LYS A 78 -9.90 7.36 -10.58
N ALA A 79 -9.22 8.39 -11.05
CA ALA A 79 -7.81 8.35 -11.44
C ALA A 79 -6.97 8.97 -10.33
N VAL A 80 -6.04 8.22 -9.78
CA VAL A 80 -5.20 8.62 -8.63
C VAL A 80 -3.76 8.75 -9.11
N THR A 81 -3.18 9.94 -8.97
CA THR A 81 -1.78 10.22 -9.32
C THR A 81 -1.03 10.87 -8.15
N VAL A 82 0.29 10.71 -8.13
CA VAL A 82 1.17 11.43 -7.21
C VAL A 82 1.59 12.77 -7.82
N GLU A 83 1.43 13.84 -7.05
CA GLU A 83 1.84 15.19 -7.39
C GLU A 83 2.90 15.71 -6.42
N THR A 84 3.51 16.85 -6.77
CA THR A 84 4.43 17.54 -5.84
C THR A 84 3.67 18.35 -4.79
N PRO A 85 4.10 18.36 -3.52
CA PRO A 85 5.29 17.69 -2.96
C PRO A 85 5.14 16.18 -2.69
N ALA A 86 6.17 15.41 -3.04
CA ALA A 86 6.28 13.98 -2.76
C ALA A 86 7.70 13.65 -2.26
N ASN A 87 7.85 13.30 -0.98
CA ASN A 87 9.14 13.09 -0.34
C ASN A 87 9.10 12.01 0.75
N ALA A 88 10.10 11.96 1.65
CA ALA A 88 10.20 10.91 2.66
C ALA A 88 9.09 10.98 3.75
N GLN A 89 8.45 12.13 3.93
CA GLN A 89 7.46 12.40 4.97
C GLN A 89 6.05 12.52 4.38
N VAL A 90 5.90 13.31 3.31
CA VAL A 90 4.59 13.62 2.73
C VAL A 90 4.46 13.14 1.29
N VAL A 91 3.23 12.91 0.86
CA VAL A 91 2.86 12.65 -0.53
C VAL A 91 1.61 13.43 -0.88
N THR A 92 1.63 14.19 -1.97
CA THR A 92 0.43 14.79 -2.53
C THR A 92 -0.22 13.82 -3.51
N LEU A 93 -1.49 13.51 -3.29
CA LEU A 93 -2.31 12.71 -4.19
C LEU A 93 -3.34 13.61 -4.86
N GLN A 94 -3.46 13.47 -6.17
CA GLN A 94 -4.52 14.10 -6.96
C GLN A 94 -5.46 13.00 -7.45
N VAL A 95 -6.75 13.19 -7.19
CA VAL A 95 -7.81 12.24 -7.54
C VAL A 95 -8.84 12.91 -8.43
N GLY A 96 -8.80 12.56 -9.72
CA GLY A 96 -9.83 12.91 -10.67
C GLY A 96 -10.99 11.92 -10.58
N THR A 97 -12.17 12.37 -10.14
CA THR A 97 -13.38 11.55 -10.08
C THR A 97 -14.36 11.97 -11.17
N THR A 98 -14.87 11.00 -11.92
CA THR A 98 -15.99 11.20 -12.84
C THR A 98 -17.09 10.20 -12.55
N VAL A 99 -18.35 10.63 -12.63
CA VAL A 99 -19.52 9.75 -12.61
C VAL A 99 -20.32 10.02 -13.86
N ARG A 100 -20.62 8.96 -14.61
CA ARG A 100 -21.29 9.07 -15.89
C ARG A 100 -22.34 8.00 -16.09
N ARG A 101 -23.43 8.39 -16.77
CA ARG A 101 -24.39 7.52 -17.43
C ARG A 101 -23.74 6.90 -18.66
N THR A 102 -23.82 5.58 -18.79
CA THR A 102 -23.24 4.84 -19.93
C THR A 102 -24.20 4.64 -21.09
N ASP A 103 -25.48 4.93 -20.90
CA ASP A 103 -26.53 4.93 -21.93
C ASP A 103 -26.56 6.22 -22.76
N LYS A 104 -25.85 7.26 -22.33
CA LYS A 104 -25.72 8.55 -23.02
C LYS A 104 -24.32 8.69 -23.63
N GLN A 105 -24.19 9.48 -24.69
CA GLN A 105 -22.94 9.64 -25.44
C GLN A 105 -22.16 10.88 -24.97
N LYS A 106 -20.83 10.78 -24.96
CA LYS A 106 -19.91 11.90 -24.65
C LYS A 106 -20.30 12.59 -23.32
N ASP A 107 -20.36 13.91 -23.33
CA ASP A 107 -20.58 14.75 -22.16
C ASP A 107 -22.05 14.74 -21.70
N ASP A 108 -22.99 14.30 -22.53
CA ASP A 108 -24.41 14.18 -22.18
C ASP A 108 -24.66 13.14 -21.07
N GLY A 109 -23.68 12.25 -20.85
CA GLY A 109 -23.72 11.28 -19.76
C GLY A 109 -23.06 11.75 -18.46
N LEU A 110 -22.33 12.87 -18.46
CA LEU A 110 -21.54 13.29 -17.30
C LEU A 110 -22.45 13.86 -16.19
N LEU A 111 -22.40 13.26 -15.00
CA LEU A 111 -23.16 13.70 -13.83
C LEU A 111 -22.29 14.43 -12.81
N LEU A 112 -21.01 14.02 -12.70
CA LEU A 112 -20.04 14.58 -11.78
C LEU A 112 -18.66 14.52 -12.41
N ALA A 113 -17.92 15.62 -12.29
CA ALA A 113 -16.49 15.66 -12.52
C ALA A 113 -15.86 16.54 -11.44
N MET A 114 -14.84 16.02 -10.76
CA MET A 114 -14.06 16.78 -9.79
C MET A 114 -12.61 16.33 -9.84
N VAL A 115 -11.70 17.24 -9.48
CA VAL A 115 -10.32 16.90 -9.17
C VAL A 115 -10.08 17.39 -7.76
N ASP A 116 -9.80 16.45 -6.86
CA ASP A 116 -9.47 16.70 -5.47
C ASP A 116 -8.00 16.37 -5.23
N THR A 117 -7.27 17.27 -4.58
CA THR A 117 -5.84 17.12 -4.31
C THR A 117 -5.60 17.28 -2.82
N ALA A 118 -4.94 16.33 -2.19
CA ALA A 118 -4.58 16.39 -0.78
C ALA A 118 -3.14 15.91 -0.53
N THR A 119 -2.45 16.60 0.37
CA THR A 119 -1.12 16.23 0.86
C THR A 119 -1.26 15.43 2.14
N LEU A 120 -0.70 14.22 2.16
CA LEU A 120 -0.86 13.27 3.25
C LEU A 120 0.49 12.98 3.92
N ASP A 121 0.50 12.77 5.23
CA ASP A 121 1.61 12.12 5.91
C ASP A 121 1.67 10.66 5.45
N ARG A 122 2.83 10.23 4.96
CA ARG A 122 2.99 8.90 4.36
C ARG A 122 2.89 7.77 5.38
N SER A 123 3.05 8.04 6.66
CA SER A 123 3.04 7.04 7.74
C SER A 123 1.65 6.92 8.36
N THR A 124 0.98 8.05 8.59
CA THR A 124 -0.36 8.08 9.23
C THR A 124 -1.52 8.11 8.23
N ALA A 125 -1.25 8.43 6.97
CA ALA A 125 -2.24 8.69 5.91
C ALA A 125 -3.18 9.87 6.20
N GLU A 126 -2.94 10.65 7.25
CA GLU A 126 -3.71 11.84 7.56
C GLU A 126 -3.32 13.00 6.65
N ALA A 127 -4.30 13.80 6.27
CA ALA A 127 -4.09 15.06 5.58
C ALA A 127 -3.24 16.01 6.43
N VAL A 128 -2.27 16.64 5.79
CA VAL A 128 -1.37 17.61 6.39
C VAL A 128 -1.73 18.99 5.85
N SER A 129 -2.42 19.75 6.69
CA SER A 129 -2.78 21.15 6.44
C SER A 129 -2.04 22.03 7.46
N ASP A 130 -1.38 23.08 7.01
CA ASP A 130 -0.73 24.10 7.85
C ASP A 130 -1.07 25.53 7.37
N ASP A 131 -0.70 26.54 8.17
CA ASP A 131 -1.07 27.94 7.89
C ASP A 131 -0.50 28.48 6.56
N GLU A 132 0.58 27.88 6.04
CA GLU A 132 1.23 28.28 4.78
C GLU A 132 0.82 27.39 3.59
N ARG A 133 0.29 26.20 3.87
CA ARG A 133 -0.15 25.21 2.89
C ARG A 133 -1.48 24.65 3.35
N PRO A 134 -2.59 24.98 2.67
CA PRO A 134 -3.91 24.50 3.06
C PRO A 134 -4.07 22.97 2.98
N GLY A 135 -3.03 22.21 2.63
CA GLY A 135 -3.01 20.75 2.71
C GLY A 135 -3.86 20.04 1.67
N GLY A 136 -4.81 20.76 1.06
CA GLY A 136 -5.58 20.29 -0.07
C GLY A 136 -6.25 21.40 -0.85
N SER A 137 -6.80 21.00 -1.99
CA SER A 137 -7.48 21.88 -2.93
C SER A 137 -8.39 21.08 -3.85
N VAL A 138 -9.44 21.73 -4.33
CA VAL A 138 -10.32 21.19 -5.37
C VAL A 138 -10.23 22.07 -6.61
N GLN A 139 -10.34 21.47 -7.80
CA GLN A 139 -10.42 22.24 -9.03
C GLN A 139 -11.69 23.10 -9.03
N LYS A 140 -11.54 24.41 -9.33
CA LYS A 140 -12.68 25.33 -9.43
C LYS A 140 -13.62 24.85 -10.53
N PRO A 141 -14.93 24.69 -10.24
CA PRO A 141 -15.91 24.38 -11.27
C PRO A 141 -15.94 25.45 -12.35
N ARG A 142 -16.25 25.01 -13.57
CA ARG A 142 -16.31 25.85 -14.77
C ARG A 142 -17.48 25.43 -15.63
N THR A 143 -18.02 26.38 -16.40
CA THR A 143 -19.02 26.05 -17.42
C THR A 143 -18.35 25.39 -18.62
N ILE A 144 -19.15 24.70 -19.44
CA ILE A 144 -18.64 23.97 -20.62
C ILE A 144 -18.03 24.91 -21.67
N GLU A 145 -18.43 26.18 -21.66
CA GLU A 145 -17.93 27.23 -22.57
C GLU A 145 -16.67 27.94 -22.07
N ASP A 146 -16.31 27.79 -20.80
CA ASP A 146 -15.07 28.37 -20.27
C ASP A 146 -13.90 27.58 -20.86
N ASP A 147 -12.99 28.24 -21.56
CA ASP A 147 -11.80 27.67 -22.22
C ASP A 147 -10.49 28.03 -21.51
N ARG A 148 -10.55 28.84 -20.45
CA ARG A 148 -9.37 29.27 -19.68
C ARG A 148 -8.68 28.07 -19.01
N PRO A 149 -7.41 28.16 -18.64
CA PRO A 149 -6.77 27.12 -17.83
C PRO A 149 -7.52 26.90 -16.52
N SER A 150 -7.69 25.65 -16.10
CA SER A 150 -8.34 25.35 -14.81
C SER A 150 -7.52 25.90 -13.65
N THR A 151 -8.20 26.46 -12.66
CA THR A 151 -7.61 26.90 -11.39
C THR A 151 -8.12 26.04 -10.24
N THR A 152 -7.47 26.13 -9.09
CA THR A 152 -7.86 25.41 -7.87
C THR A 152 -8.36 26.37 -6.80
N ILE A 153 -9.21 25.87 -5.91
CA ILE A 153 -9.68 26.52 -4.69
C ILE A 153 -9.05 25.76 -3.53
N ALA A 154 -8.46 26.47 -2.57
CA ALA A 154 -7.95 25.87 -1.35
C ALA A 154 -9.10 25.23 -0.57
N LEU A 155 -8.96 23.95 -0.25
CA LEU A 155 -9.92 23.20 0.56
C LEU A 155 -9.11 22.37 1.54
N PRO A 156 -9.00 22.80 2.81
CA PRO A 156 -8.29 22.02 3.80
C PRO A 156 -8.95 20.67 4.06
N HIS A 157 -8.16 19.62 3.92
CA HIS A 157 -8.57 18.27 4.30
C HIS A 157 -8.18 18.02 5.75
N GLU A 158 -9.07 17.32 6.46
CA GLU A 158 -8.89 16.87 7.83
C GLU A 158 -9.14 15.36 7.91
N GLY A 159 -8.30 14.63 8.64
CA GLY A 159 -8.39 13.17 8.75
C GLY A 159 -7.84 12.44 7.51
N LEU A 160 -8.37 11.25 7.24
CA LEU A 160 -8.02 10.45 6.07
C LEU A 160 -8.75 10.93 4.82
N THR A 161 -8.16 10.84 3.62
CA THR A 161 -8.87 11.28 2.38
C THR A 161 -9.00 10.18 1.33
N PHE A 162 -7.92 9.44 1.05
CA PHE A 162 -7.89 8.49 -0.08
C PHE A 162 -7.56 7.06 0.35
N ARG A 163 -7.01 6.89 1.56
CA ARG A 163 -6.43 5.63 2.02
C ARG A 163 -6.39 5.59 3.55
N PHE A 164 -6.31 4.39 4.11
CA PHE A 164 -6.06 4.16 5.53
C PHE A 164 -4.56 4.01 5.85
N PRO A 165 -4.13 4.22 7.10
CA PRO A 165 -2.74 3.99 7.50
C PRO A 165 -2.34 2.52 7.37
N PHE A 166 -1.04 2.28 7.19
CA PHE A 166 -0.47 0.95 7.40
C PHE A 166 -0.78 0.46 8.83
N ASN A 167 -0.96 -0.85 8.98
CA ASN A 167 -1.41 -1.45 10.24
C ASN A 167 -2.72 -0.80 10.72
N THR A 168 -3.70 -0.68 9.82
CA THR A 168 -5.02 -0.13 10.12
C THR A 168 -5.62 -0.84 11.33
N GLU A 169 -6.15 -0.06 12.28
CA GLU A 169 -6.73 -0.55 13.52
C GLU A 169 -8.25 -0.65 13.43
N LYS A 170 -8.87 -1.44 14.31
CA LYS A 170 -10.33 -1.60 14.39
C LYS A 170 -10.97 -0.46 15.20
N LYS A 171 -10.91 0.76 14.66
CA LYS A 171 -11.45 1.98 15.28
C LYS A 171 -12.11 2.87 14.24
N SER A 172 -12.84 3.89 14.69
CA SER A 172 -13.36 4.92 13.78
C SER A 172 -12.24 5.86 13.36
N TYR A 173 -12.24 6.26 12.08
CA TYR A 173 -11.32 7.23 11.52
C TYR A 173 -12.11 8.41 10.92
N PRO A 174 -11.75 9.66 11.23
CA PRO A 174 -12.27 10.79 10.47
C PRO A 174 -11.82 10.63 9.01
N PHE A 175 -12.78 10.63 8.09
CA PHE A 175 -12.53 10.47 6.66
C PHE A 175 -13.18 11.64 5.91
N PHE A 176 -12.41 12.36 5.11
CA PHE A 176 -12.83 13.57 4.43
C PHE A 176 -13.76 13.27 3.26
N ASP A 177 -14.83 14.04 3.15
CA ASP A 177 -15.73 14.04 1.99
C ASP A 177 -15.58 15.37 1.24
N ALA A 178 -15.09 15.32 0.00
CA ALA A 178 -14.82 16.51 -0.81
C ALA A 178 -16.10 17.23 -1.29
N ILE A 179 -17.25 16.55 -1.33
CA ILE A 179 -18.54 17.14 -1.70
C ILE A 179 -19.14 17.88 -0.51
N ALA A 180 -19.12 17.26 0.67
CA ALA A 180 -19.57 17.87 1.91
C ALA A 180 -18.53 18.85 2.50
N GLN A 181 -17.30 18.83 1.97
CA GLN A 181 -16.18 19.69 2.34
C GLN A 181 -15.79 19.60 3.83
N ARG A 182 -15.97 18.42 4.44
CA ARG A 182 -15.66 18.16 5.85
C ARG A 182 -15.51 16.66 6.15
N PRO A 183 -14.84 16.28 7.26
CA PRO A 183 -14.72 14.88 7.65
C PRO A 183 -15.99 14.31 8.28
N PHE A 184 -16.17 13.01 8.07
CA PHE A 184 -17.16 12.15 8.73
C PHE A 184 -16.50 10.83 9.13
N ASP A 185 -16.96 10.22 10.21
CA ASP A 185 -16.37 8.99 10.72
C ASP A 185 -16.60 7.80 9.78
N ALA A 186 -15.50 7.18 9.35
CA ALA A 186 -15.49 5.84 8.79
C ALA A 186 -15.37 4.83 9.95
N ASN A 187 -16.49 4.22 10.31
CA ASN A 187 -16.61 3.32 11.46
C ASN A 187 -16.27 1.88 11.06
N TYR A 188 -15.46 1.19 11.87
CA TYR A 188 -15.20 -0.23 11.67
C TYR A 188 -16.49 -1.06 11.86
N ASP A 189 -16.82 -1.89 10.88
CA ASP A 189 -18.06 -2.66 10.79
C ASP A 189 -17.83 -4.19 10.63
N GLY A 190 -16.57 -4.64 10.63
CA GLY A 190 -16.26 -6.07 10.65
C GLY A 190 -15.10 -6.45 9.73
N GLU A 191 -14.99 -7.75 9.44
CA GLU A 191 -14.00 -8.29 8.50
C GLU A 191 -14.70 -9.09 7.41
N ASP A 192 -14.16 -9.02 6.20
CA ASP A 192 -14.61 -9.83 5.05
C ASP A 192 -13.39 -10.39 4.30
N ASP A 193 -13.61 -11.47 3.55
CA ASP A 193 -12.66 -11.94 2.53
C ASP A 193 -12.96 -11.27 1.18
N VAL A 194 -11.95 -10.62 0.60
CA VAL A 194 -12.01 -10.04 -0.74
C VAL A 194 -10.90 -10.65 -1.57
N ASN A 195 -11.26 -11.56 -2.49
CA ASN A 195 -10.34 -12.30 -3.34
C ASN A 195 -9.20 -12.99 -2.56
N GLY A 196 -9.53 -13.64 -1.43
CA GLY A 196 -8.55 -14.32 -0.57
C GLY A 196 -7.70 -13.39 0.29
N LEU A 197 -8.08 -12.10 0.39
CA LEU A 197 -7.47 -11.12 1.27
C LEU A 197 -8.45 -10.83 2.42
N THR A 198 -8.05 -11.10 3.66
CA THR A 198 -8.79 -10.61 4.83
C THR A 198 -8.71 -9.10 4.89
N THR A 199 -9.87 -8.45 4.89
CA THR A 199 -10.05 -6.99 4.89
C THR A 199 -10.88 -6.55 6.07
N TYR A 200 -10.64 -5.33 6.54
CA TYR A 200 -11.54 -4.65 7.48
C TYR A 200 -12.57 -3.84 6.70
N ARG A 201 -13.85 -4.01 7.06
CA ARG A 201 -14.95 -3.24 6.49
C ARG A 201 -15.17 -1.99 7.32
N PHE A 202 -15.19 -0.83 6.68
CA PHE A 202 -15.50 0.46 7.30
C PHE A 202 -16.70 1.09 6.60
N THR A 203 -17.61 1.70 7.36
CA THR A 203 -18.78 2.41 6.83
C THR A 203 -18.73 3.87 7.24
N GLN A 204 -18.81 4.76 6.25
CA GLN A 204 -18.94 6.20 6.43
C GLN A 204 -20.35 6.63 6.01
N ASN A 205 -21.04 7.34 6.89
CA ASN A 205 -22.37 7.89 6.63
C ASN A 205 -22.32 9.42 6.63
N VAL A 206 -22.79 10.02 5.54
CA VAL A 206 -22.90 11.46 5.33
C VAL A 206 -24.37 11.78 5.17
N GLY A 207 -24.98 12.33 6.21
CA GLY A 207 -26.41 12.68 6.27
C GLY A 207 -27.40 11.51 6.32
N TYR A 208 -26.92 10.28 6.16
CA TYR A 208 -27.63 9.05 6.50
C TYR A 208 -27.29 8.60 7.93
N ASP A 209 -28.21 7.86 8.57
CA ASP A 209 -27.89 7.08 9.76
C ASP A 209 -27.33 5.69 9.39
N ALA A 210 -27.04 4.86 10.39
CA ALA A 210 -26.49 3.52 10.21
C ALA A 210 -27.44 2.57 9.45
N ASP A 211 -28.76 2.80 9.51
CA ASP A 211 -29.78 2.03 8.81
C ASP A 211 -30.00 2.52 7.36
N GLY A 212 -29.27 3.56 6.94
CA GLY A 212 -29.38 4.15 5.62
C GLY A 212 -30.59 5.06 5.44
N LYS A 213 -31.21 5.51 6.55
CA LYS A 213 -32.29 6.49 6.53
C LYS A 213 -31.72 7.91 6.51
N LEU A 214 -32.32 8.76 5.67
CA LEU A 214 -31.93 10.16 5.57
C LEU A 214 -32.32 10.92 6.85
N VAL A 215 -31.35 11.51 7.54
CA VAL A 215 -31.56 12.16 8.84
C VAL A 215 -30.98 13.57 8.92
N GLU A 216 -29.81 13.81 8.33
CA GLU A 216 -29.12 15.10 8.38
C GLU A 216 -28.41 15.40 7.05
N PRO A 217 -29.15 15.52 5.94
CA PRO A 217 -28.56 15.84 4.65
C PRO A 217 -27.79 17.15 4.68
N ILE A 218 -26.68 17.17 3.95
CA ILE A 218 -25.80 18.32 3.86
C ILE A 218 -26.36 19.28 2.81
N LYS A 219 -26.60 20.54 3.19
CA LYS A 219 -26.83 21.59 2.19
C LYS A 219 -25.58 21.67 1.31
N TYR A 220 -25.73 21.48 0.01
CA TYR A 220 -24.60 21.37 -0.90
C TYR A 220 -23.76 22.65 -0.89
N ALA A 221 -22.46 22.50 -0.63
CA ALA A 221 -21.52 23.61 -0.57
C ALA A 221 -21.00 23.90 -1.99
N SER A 222 -21.61 24.88 -2.65
CA SER A 222 -21.16 25.29 -3.98
C SER A 222 -19.75 25.86 -3.95
N LEU A 223 -18.97 25.51 -4.98
CA LEU A 223 -17.66 26.08 -5.26
C LEU A 223 -17.73 27.21 -6.31
N TYR A 224 -18.94 27.54 -6.78
CA TYR A 224 -19.18 28.71 -7.63
C TYR A 224 -19.43 29.97 -6.79
N ASP A 225 -18.96 31.11 -7.29
CA ASP A 225 -18.98 32.38 -6.54
C ASP A 225 -20.41 32.87 -6.20
N ARG A 226 -21.44 32.47 -6.96
CA ARG A 226 -22.85 32.86 -6.71
C ARG A 226 -23.75 31.67 -6.41
N ASN A 227 -23.19 30.53 -5.99
CA ASN A 227 -23.94 29.35 -5.57
C ASN A 227 -24.90 28.81 -6.66
N GLU A 228 -24.53 28.93 -7.94
CA GLU A 228 -25.41 28.62 -9.08
C GLU A 228 -25.87 27.16 -9.14
N ASP A 229 -25.12 26.23 -8.56
CA ASP A 229 -25.45 24.80 -8.51
C ASP A 229 -25.99 24.32 -7.15
N GLY A 230 -26.01 25.20 -6.14
CA GLY A 230 -26.54 24.90 -4.80
C GLY A 230 -27.98 25.36 -4.58
N GLU A 231 -28.44 26.39 -5.28
CA GLU A 231 -29.84 26.86 -5.25
C GLU A 231 -30.31 27.20 -6.67
N VAL A 232 -31.44 26.61 -7.08
CA VAL A 232 -31.99 26.80 -8.43
C VAL A 232 -33.42 27.32 -8.33
N THR A 233 -33.70 28.41 -9.02
CA THR A 233 -35.06 28.95 -9.19
C THR A 233 -35.56 28.61 -10.58
N ALA A 234 -36.67 27.89 -10.66
CA ALA A 234 -37.35 27.59 -11.91
C ALA A 234 -38.87 27.65 -11.70
N ARG A 235 -39.62 27.68 -12.81
CA ARG A 235 -41.09 27.67 -12.78
C ARG A 235 -41.61 26.37 -12.14
N ALA A 236 -42.73 26.43 -11.43
CA ALA A 236 -43.34 25.26 -10.79
C ALA A 236 -43.57 24.10 -11.77
N GLU A 237 -43.96 24.40 -13.02
CA GLU A 237 -44.12 23.39 -14.08
C GLU A 237 -42.81 22.64 -14.41
N LEU A 238 -41.66 23.34 -14.38
CA LEU A 238 -40.37 22.72 -14.65
C LEU A 238 -40.02 21.69 -13.57
N TRP A 239 -40.36 21.98 -12.32
CA TRP A 239 -40.22 21.06 -11.19
C TRP A 239 -41.27 19.95 -11.15
N GLY A 240 -42.30 20.01 -12.01
CA GLY A 240 -43.44 19.09 -11.96
C GLY A 240 -44.36 19.32 -10.75
N LEU A 241 -44.35 20.51 -10.16
CA LEU A 241 -45.18 20.86 -9.02
C LEU A 241 -46.62 21.21 -9.45
N PRO A 242 -47.64 20.83 -8.67
CA PRO A 242 -49.01 21.26 -8.90
C PRO A 242 -49.17 22.74 -8.55
N GLY A 243 -50.09 23.46 -9.21
CA GLY A 243 -50.38 24.87 -8.92
C GLY A 243 -50.30 25.76 -10.16
N ASP A 244 -49.93 27.03 -9.97
CA ASP A 244 -49.66 27.96 -11.07
C ASP A 244 -48.38 27.54 -11.80
N PRO A 245 -48.44 27.14 -13.09
CA PRO A 245 -47.28 26.70 -13.86
C PRO A 245 -46.12 27.70 -13.89
N TYR A 246 -46.40 29.00 -13.76
CA TYR A 246 -45.42 30.08 -13.88
C TYR A 246 -44.88 30.58 -12.53
N GLU A 247 -45.38 30.04 -11.41
CA GLU A 247 -44.90 30.41 -10.08
C GLU A 247 -43.39 30.10 -9.97
N PRO A 248 -42.54 31.09 -9.62
CA PRO A 248 -41.12 30.84 -9.41
C PRO A 248 -40.92 30.07 -8.11
N VAL A 249 -40.34 28.87 -8.20
CA VAL A 249 -40.01 28.03 -7.06
C VAL A 249 -38.50 27.87 -6.98
N THR A 250 -37.94 28.21 -5.83
CA THR A 250 -36.53 27.99 -5.50
C THR A 250 -36.38 26.68 -4.76
N MET A 251 -35.51 25.79 -5.25
CA MET A 251 -35.10 24.57 -4.55
C MET A 251 -33.63 24.62 -4.18
N THR A 252 -33.30 24.07 -3.02
CA THR A 252 -31.93 23.91 -2.53
C THR A 252 -31.43 22.52 -2.86
N ARG A 253 -30.18 22.41 -3.32
CA ARG A 253 -29.49 21.13 -3.50
C ARG A 253 -28.99 20.61 -2.16
N TYR A 254 -29.32 19.37 -1.89
CA TYR A 254 -28.84 18.62 -0.74
C TYR A 254 -28.02 17.42 -1.20
N TYR A 255 -27.13 16.98 -0.31
CA TYR A 255 -26.23 15.86 -0.52
C TYR A 255 -26.25 14.93 0.68
N ALA A 256 -26.33 13.63 0.41
CA ALA A 256 -26.10 12.58 1.37
C ALA A 256 -25.35 11.44 0.67
N ALA A 257 -24.51 10.71 1.41
CA ALA A 257 -23.79 9.57 0.89
C ALA A 257 -23.55 8.52 1.97
N GLN A 258 -23.47 7.27 1.54
CA GLN A 258 -23.02 6.15 2.36
C GLN A 258 -21.93 5.43 1.60
N ARG A 259 -20.77 5.28 2.24
CA ARG A 259 -19.62 4.59 1.66
C ARG A 259 -19.22 3.41 2.51
N THR A 260 -18.92 2.30 1.86
CA THR A 260 -18.32 1.13 2.50
C THR A 260 -16.97 0.87 1.87
N PHE A 261 -15.94 0.78 2.70
CA PHE A 261 -14.56 0.52 2.30
C PHE A 261 -14.13 -0.84 2.82
N TRP A 262 -13.53 -1.66 1.96
CA TRP A 262 -12.84 -2.88 2.37
C TRP A 262 -11.34 -2.61 2.31
N VAL A 263 -10.71 -2.64 3.47
CA VAL A 263 -9.35 -2.15 3.68
C VAL A 263 -8.43 -3.32 4.01
N ASP A 264 -7.31 -3.43 3.33
CA ASP A 264 -6.22 -4.31 3.75
C ASP A 264 -5.67 -3.79 5.10
N PRO A 265 -5.78 -4.54 6.21
CA PRO A 265 -5.33 -4.07 7.52
C PRO A 265 -3.81 -3.88 7.62
N VAL A 266 -3.01 -4.52 6.78
CA VAL A 266 -1.55 -4.41 6.82
C VAL A 266 -1.09 -3.15 6.09
N THR A 267 -1.61 -2.92 4.89
CA THR A 267 -1.15 -1.82 4.03
C THR A 267 -2.00 -0.55 4.22
N GLY A 268 -3.28 -0.69 4.57
CA GLY A 268 -4.26 0.39 4.56
C GLY A 268 -4.85 0.67 3.18
N THR A 269 -4.56 -0.16 2.17
CA THR A 269 -5.14 -0.04 0.82
C THR A 269 -6.64 -0.33 0.87
N VAL A 270 -7.47 0.56 0.31
CA VAL A 270 -8.87 0.25 0.02
C VAL A 270 -8.93 -0.63 -1.22
N VAL A 271 -9.23 -1.93 -1.06
CA VAL A 271 -9.21 -2.90 -2.17
C VAL A 271 -10.57 -3.08 -2.84
N LYS A 272 -11.64 -2.63 -2.19
CA LYS A 272 -12.99 -2.56 -2.74
C LYS A 272 -13.72 -1.41 -2.06
N ALA A 273 -14.59 -0.73 -2.80
CA ALA A 273 -15.47 0.28 -2.26
C ALA A 273 -16.87 0.17 -2.87
N THR A 274 -17.87 0.48 -2.06
CA THR A 274 -19.25 0.74 -2.49
C THR A 274 -19.60 2.16 -2.09
N GLU A 275 -20.18 2.91 -3.00
CA GLU A 275 -20.61 4.29 -2.78
C GLU A 275 -22.07 4.42 -3.22
N ARG A 276 -22.93 4.75 -2.26
CA ARG A 276 -24.26 5.27 -2.50
C ARG A 276 -24.20 6.78 -2.35
N ALA A 277 -24.50 7.53 -3.40
CA ALA A 277 -24.52 8.98 -3.35
C ALA A 277 -25.88 9.47 -3.81
N ASN A 278 -26.40 10.45 -3.08
CA ASN A 278 -27.70 11.06 -3.34
C ASN A 278 -27.55 12.58 -3.34
N HIS A 279 -27.77 13.16 -4.51
CA HIS A 279 -27.96 14.58 -4.74
C HIS A 279 -29.39 14.82 -5.18
N TYR A 280 -30.07 15.75 -4.53
CA TYR A 280 -31.45 16.08 -4.85
C TYR A 280 -31.73 17.56 -4.56
N TYR A 281 -32.74 18.08 -5.23
CA TYR A 281 -33.31 19.39 -4.98
C TYR A 281 -34.58 19.25 -4.13
N ALA A 282 -34.70 20.10 -3.13
CA ALA A 282 -35.86 20.15 -2.25
C ALA A 282 -36.07 21.55 -1.66
N ARG A 283 -37.31 21.87 -1.28
CA ARG A 283 -37.60 23.05 -0.44
C ARG A 283 -37.33 22.78 1.04
N GLU A 284 -37.57 21.55 1.48
CA GLU A 284 -37.28 21.06 2.83
C GLU A 284 -36.26 19.93 2.77
N ALA A 285 -35.20 20.01 3.58
CA ALA A 285 -34.05 19.12 3.48
C ALA A 285 -34.40 17.63 3.56
N LEU A 286 -35.36 17.24 4.40
CA LEU A 286 -35.77 15.85 4.63
C LEU A 286 -36.89 15.36 3.70
N ASN A 287 -37.30 16.17 2.72
CA ASN A 287 -38.32 15.82 1.75
C ASN A 287 -37.77 15.95 0.32
N PRO A 288 -36.99 14.97 -0.18
CA PRO A 288 -36.46 15.01 -1.54
C PRO A 288 -37.59 15.15 -2.58
N GLU A 289 -37.57 16.23 -3.36
CA GLU A 289 -38.61 16.51 -4.36
C GLU A 289 -38.15 16.11 -5.77
N MET A 290 -36.88 16.34 -6.10
CA MET A 290 -36.31 15.99 -7.40
C MET A 290 -34.88 15.46 -7.27
N ALA A 291 -34.64 14.22 -7.68
CA ALA A 291 -33.29 13.68 -7.72
C ALA A 291 -32.47 14.34 -8.85
N LEU A 292 -31.28 14.85 -8.50
CA LEU A 292 -30.25 15.16 -9.48
C LEU A 292 -29.51 13.87 -9.86
N ALA A 293 -29.08 13.12 -8.85
CA ALA A 293 -28.49 11.80 -9.00
C ALA A 293 -28.62 11.02 -7.68
N ASP A 294 -29.27 9.85 -7.69
CA ASP A 294 -29.32 8.90 -6.57
C ASP A 294 -28.87 7.54 -7.11
N TYR A 295 -27.66 7.13 -6.79
CA TYR A 295 -27.06 5.93 -7.35
C TYR A 295 -26.27 5.15 -6.33
N THR A 296 -26.08 3.86 -6.63
CA THR A 296 -25.12 3.01 -5.94
C THR A 296 -24.17 2.42 -6.96
N VAL A 297 -22.88 2.59 -6.74
CA VAL A 297 -21.80 1.98 -7.55
C VAL A 297 -20.87 1.19 -6.65
N THR A 298 -20.38 0.06 -7.16
CA THR A 298 -19.41 -0.81 -6.46
C THR A 298 -18.21 -1.07 -7.37
N SER A 299 -17.01 -1.16 -6.78
CA SER A 299 -15.78 -1.49 -7.52
C SER A 299 -15.98 -2.71 -8.40
N THR A 300 -15.57 -2.60 -9.66
CA THR A 300 -15.58 -3.70 -10.62
C THR A 300 -14.59 -4.79 -10.22
N GLU A 301 -14.82 -6.01 -10.68
CA GLU A 301 -13.94 -7.16 -10.41
C GLU A 301 -12.49 -6.87 -10.83
N GLN A 302 -12.28 -6.29 -12.02
CA GLN A 302 -10.95 -5.90 -12.50
C GLN A 302 -10.25 -4.91 -11.55
N THR A 303 -10.97 -3.91 -11.04
CA THR A 303 -10.42 -2.96 -10.06
C THR A 303 -10.07 -3.68 -8.75
N VAL A 304 -10.94 -4.56 -8.27
CA VAL A 304 -10.67 -5.34 -7.04
C VAL A 304 -9.45 -6.24 -7.21
N GLU A 305 -9.33 -6.97 -8.32
CA GLU A 305 -8.17 -7.82 -8.61
C GLU A 305 -6.87 -7.02 -8.65
N SER A 306 -6.86 -5.88 -9.34
CA SER A 306 -5.69 -4.99 -9.42
C SER A 306 -5.26 -4.48 -8.04
N LEU A 307 -6.21 -3.99 -7.25
CA LEU A 307 -5.92 -3.47 -5.92
C LEU A 307 -5.51 -4.55 -4.92
N VAL A 308 -6.10 -5.75 -4.99
CA VAL A 308 -5.69 -6.90 -4.16
C VAL A 308 -4.28 -7.34 -4.54
N ALA A 309 -3.94 -7.39 -5.83
CA ALA A 309 -2.59 -7.71 -6.28
C ALA A 309 -1.57 -6.64 -5.81
N GLY A 310 -1.92 -5.37 -5.95
CA GLY A 310 -1.12 -4.24 -5.46
C GLY A 310 -0.90 -4.30 -3.94
N ALA A 311 -1.96 -4.53 -3.18
CA ALA A 311 -1.90 -4.68 -1.72
C ALA A 311 -1.01 -5.86 -1.30
N ARG A 312 -1.11 -7.02 -1.97
CA ARG A 312 -0.20 -8.17 -1.71
C ARG A 312 1.25 -7.82 -1.99
N ASN A 313 1.55 -7.13 -3.10
CA ASN A 313 2.91 -6.70 -3.42
C ASN A 313 3.46 -5.72 -2.37
N GLU A 314 2.63 -4.77 -1.91
CA GLU A 314 2.98 -3.89 -0.79
C GLU A 314 3.24 -4.68 0.50
N ARG A 315 2.40 -5.66 0.85
CA ARG A 315 2.60 -6.56 2.01
C ARG A 315 3.90 -7.33 1.90
N ASP A 316 4.19 -7.92 0.74
CA ASP A 316 5.40 -8.71 0.50
C ASP A 316 6.65 -7.84 0.62
N ARG A 317 6.61 -6.60 0.11
CA ARG A 317 7.69 -5.63 0.31
C ARG A 317 7.89 -5.29 1.78
N VAL A 318 6.82 -5.02 2.52
CA VAL A 318 6.90 -4.76 3.96
C VAL A 318 7.48 -5.98 4.68
N ALA A 319 6.99 -7.18 4.40
CA ALA A 319 7.44 -8.43 5.02
C ALA A 319 8.90 -8.77 4.68
N LEU A 320 9.34 -8.54 3.44
CA LEU A 320 10.71 -8.78 2.98
C LEU A 320 11.71 -8.04 3.87
N TRP A 321 11.47 -6.76 4.08
CA TRP A 321 12.41 -5.90 4.78
C TRP A 321 12.23 -5.92 6.31
N SER A 322 11.01 -6.07 6.81
CA SER A 322 10.74 -6.09 8.25
C SER A 322 11.00 -7.45 8.90
N ARG A 323 10.88 -8.55 8.14
CA ARG A 323 10.90 -9.91 8.69
C ARG A 323 11.87 -10.84 7.96
N VAL A 324 11.77 -10.97 6.64
CA VAL A 324 12.52 -12.00 5.90
C VAL A 324 14.03 -11.72 5.87
N LEU A 325 14.44 -10.51 5.49
CA LEU A 325 15.85 -10.11 5.47
C LEU A 325 16.49 -10.14 6.86
N PRO A 326 15.89 -9.55 7.92
CA PRO A 326 16.48 -9.65 9.24
C PRO A 326 16.64 -11.08 9.75
N ILE A 327 15.63 -11.95 9.57
CA ILE A 327 15.68 -13.34 10.04
C ILE A 327 16.73 -14.13 9.25
N SER A 328 16.77 -14.00 7.93
CA SER A 328 17.74 -14.72 7.09
C SER A 328 19.19 -14.27 7.37
N LEU A 329 19.42 -12.97 7.54
CA LEU A 329 20.73 -12.43 7.93
C LEU A 329 21.13 -12.87 9.34
N ALA A 330 20.18 -12.87 10.28
CA ALA A 330 20.43 -13.33 11.65
C ALA A 330 20.79 -14.82 11.70
N ALA A 331 20.00 -15.67 11.02
CA ALA A 331 20.24 -17.11 10.96
C ALA A 331 21.57 -17.42 10.27
N THR A 332 21.85 -16.79 9.13
CA THR A 332 23.11 -16.99 8.40
C THR A 332 24.30 -16.50 9.22
N GLY A 333 24.18 -15.33 9.85
CA GLY A 333 25.22 -14.79 10.73
C GLY A 333 25.55 -15.72 11.88
N LEU A 334 24.53 -16.28 12.54
CA LEU A 334 24.68 -17.22 13.63
C LEU A 334 25.31 -18.55 13.18
N VAL A 335 24.90 -19.09 12.03
CA VAL A 335 25.52 -20.29 11.43
C VAL A 335 27.00 -20.05 11.13
N LEU A 336 27.36 -18.89 10.56
CA LEU A 336 28.76 -18.55 10.30
C LEU A 336 29.58 -18.40 11.58
N LEU A 337 29.03 -17.82 12.65
CA LEU A 337 29.73 -17.73 13.93
C LEU A 337 29.98 -19.12 14.57
N ILE A 338 28.98 -20.01 14.51
CA ILE A 338 29.14 -21.39 14.99
C ILE A 338 30.16 -22.14 14.13
N GLY A 339 30.09 -22.00 12.80
CA GLY A 339 31.06 -22.60 11.89
C GLY A 339 32.50 -22.11 12.13
N ALA A 340 32.68 -20.80 12.30
CA ALA A 340 33.98 -20.20 12.59
C ALA A 340 34.55 -20.66 13.94
N THR A 341 33.72 -20.76 14.97
CA THR A 341 34.16 -21.25 16.29
C THR A 341 34.54 -22.73 16.26
N LEU A 342 33.78 -23.58 15.56
CA LEU A 342 34.12 -24.99 15.37
C LEU A 342 35.42 -25.17 14.55
N LEU A 343 35.59 -24.41 13.46
CA LEU A 343 36.82 -24.41 12.65
C LEU A 343 38.03 -23.94 13.45
N GLY A 344 37.88 -22.88 14.26
CA GLY A 344 38.91 -22.40 15.16
C GLY A 344 39.31 -23.44 16.21
N ALA A 345 38.32 -24.08 16.85
CA ALA A 345 38.56 -25.11 17.86
C ALA A 345 39.26 -26.36 17.27
N PHE A 346 38.90 -26.75 16.05
CA PHE A 346 39.55 -27.88 15.36
C PHE A 346 40.99 -27.55 14.96
N SER A 347 41.27 -26.32 14.53
CA SER A 347 42.64 -25.88 14.21
C SER A 347 43.55 -25.89 15.44
N LEU A 348 43.05 -25.50 16.62
CA LEU A 348 43.81 -25.55 17.87
C LEU A 348 44.14 -26.99 18.28
N ARG A 349 43.23 -27.94 18.07
CA ARG A 349 43.47 -29.38 18.35
C ARG A 349 44.50 -30.02 17.43
N ILE A 350 44.55 -29.61 16.15
CA ILE A 350 45.58 -30.10 15.22
C ILE A 350 46.96 -29.57 15.63
N GLU A 351 47.06 -28.32 16.08
CA GLU A 351 48.32 -27.76 16.59
C GLU A 351 48.77 -28.42 17.89
N SER A 352 47.88 -28.74 18.83
CA SER A 352 48.28 -29.48 20.03
C SER A 352 48.80 -30.88 19.68
N ALA A 353 48.17 -31.57 18.72
CA ALA A 353 48.62 -32.89 18.26
C ALA A 353 49.93 -32.85 17.45
N LEU A 354 50.19 -31.76 16.71
CA LEU A 354 51.46 -31.55 16.00
C LEU A 354 52.58 -31.05 16.91
N ALA A 355 52.26 -30.27 17.95
CA ALA A 355 53.22 -29.84 18.96
C ALA A 355 53.67 -30.99 19.86
N GLU A 356 52.75 -31.91 20.21
CA GLU A 356 53.06 -33.12 20.99
C GLU A 356 53.96 -34.12 20.24
N TYR A 357 53.92 -34.12 18.90
CA TYR A 357 54.89 -34.86 18.07
C TYR A 357 56.20 -34.09 17.79
N GLY A 358 56.22 -32.78 17.97
CA GLY A 358 57.41 -31.93 17.75
C GLY A 358 58.32 -31.80 18.98
N GLU A 359 57.82 -32.10 20.18
CA GLU A 359 58.59 -32.02 21.43
C GLU A 359 59.29 -33.33 21.83
N ALA A 360 58.97 -34.46 21.19
CA ALA A 360 59.58 -35.76 21.55
C ALA A 360 60.99 -36.00 20.98
N ASP A 361 61.52 -35.12 20.12
CA ASP A 361 62.81 -35.32 19.43
C ASP A 361 63.88 -34.24 19.70
N ILE A 362 63.71 -33.38 20.73
CA ILE A 362 64.70 -32.31 21.04
C ILE A 362 65.25 -32.39 22.47
N ALA A 363 65.24 -33.58 23.07
CA ALA A 363 65.83 -33.80 24.40
C ALA A 363 66.65 -35.08 24.48
N LEU A 364 67.64 -35.26 23.61
CA LEU A 364 68.81 -36.12 23.87
C LEU A 364 69.97 -35.78 22.93
N GLY A 365 70.88 -34.96 23.45
CA GLY A 365 72.32 -34.90 23.21
C GLY A 365 72.96 -35.23 21.85
N ILE A 366 73.97 -34.37 21.54
CA ILE A 366 75.27 -34.68 20.91
C ILE A 366 75.41 -34.32 19.41
N PHE A 367 75.82 -33.08 19.15
CA PHE A 367 76.91 -32.75 18.23
C PHE A 367 77.98 -32.05 19.09
N GLY A 368 79.27 -32.35 19.12
CA GLY A 368 80.10 -33.31 18.43
C GLY A 368 81.56 -32.87 18.69
N LYS A 369 82.44 -33.78 19.09
CA LYS A 369 83.88 -33.65 18.84
C LYS A 369 84.56 -35.02 18.92
N ASP A 370 85.08 -35.42 17.77
CA ASP A 370 86.16 -36.38 17.46
C ASP A 370 86.58 -37.37 18.55
N GLU A 371 86.54 -38.67 18.25
CA GLU A 371 87.74 -39.50 18.18
C GLU A 371 87.46 -40.94 17.69
N THR A 372 88.47 -41.46 17.02
CA THR A 372 88.66 -42.74 16.31
C THR A 372 88.30 -44.02 17.08
N GLY A 373 87.70 -45.01 16.40
CA GLY A 373 87.63 -46.42 16.87
C GLY A 373 86.79 -47.33 15.94
N PRO A 374 87.14 -48.61 15.72
CA PRO A 374 86.78 -49.35 14.52
C PRO A 374 85.35 -49.93 14.54
N MET A 375 84.73 -49.96 13.36
CA MET A 375 83.51 -50.73 13.05
C MET A 375 83.71 -52.24 13.30
N PRO A 376 82.64 -52.93 13.74
CA PRO A 376 82.35 -54.22 13.13
C PRO A 376 80.86 -54.43 12.79
N ALA A 377 80.66 -54.74 11.51
CA ALA A 377 79.88 -55.85 10.95
C ALA A 377 78.36 -56.01 11.19
N ALA A 378 77.68 -56.13 10.04
CA ALA A 378 76.55 -57.03 9.73
C ALA A 378 75.24 -56.81 10.52
N SER A 379 74.10 -56.51 9.90
CA SER A 379 73.47 -57.26 8.81
C SER A 379 72.16 -56.57 8.42
N ALA A 380 71.78 -56.63 7.15
CA ALA A 380 70.46 -56.29 6.63
C ALA A 380 69.86 -57.56 5.98
N PRO A 381 68.64 -57.53 5.42
CA PRO A 381 67.32 -57.19 5.96
C PRO A 381 66.32 -58.36 5.67
N THR A 382 65.06 -58.31 6.14
CA THR A 382 63.87 -58.65 5.32
C THR A 382 62.56 -58.53 6.09
N GLU A 383 61.70 -57.59 5.68
CA GLU A 383 60.28 -57.60 6.01
C GLU A 383 59.49 -58.02 4.76
N LYS A 384 58.58 -58.98 4.93
CA LYS A 384 57.81 -59.63 3.87
C LYS A 384 56.58 -58.79 3.50
N ILE A 385 56.48 -58.44 2.22
CA ILE A 385 55.27 -57.88 1.59
C ILE A 385 54.25 -59.02 1.35
N PRO A 386 52.97 -58.89 1.74
CA PRO A 386 51.93 -59.78 1.26
C PRO A 386 51.34 -59.29 -0.08
N THR A 387 51.38 -60.18 -1.06
CA THR A 387 50.93 -60.03 -2.45
C THR A 387 49.40 -59.93 -2.61
N ARG A 388 48.95 -58.98 -3.44
CA ARG A 388 47.60 -58.80 -3.95
C ARG A 388 47.32 -59.78 -5.11
N ARG A 389 46.12 -60.39 -5.13
CA ARG A 389 45.63 -61.30 -6.18
C ARG A 389 45.31 -60.52 -7.48
N PRO A 390 45.63 -61.02 -8.69
CA PRO A 390 45.30 -60.35 -9.96
C PRO A 390 43.92 -60.74 -10.50
N GLU A 391 43.21 -59.76 -11.07
CA GLU A 391 42.01 -59.93 -11.89
C GLU A 391 42.37 -60.30 -13.35
N PRO A 392 41.51 -61.06 -14.07
CA PRO A 392 41.77 -61.49 -15.43
C PRO A 392 41.40 -60.43 -16.49
N PRO A 393 42.06 -60.43 -17.67
CA PRO A 393 41.84 -59.43 -18.73
C PRO A 393 40.61 -59.74 -19.61
N PRO A 394 40.08 -58.73 -20.33
CA PRO A 394 38.89 -58.88 -21.16
C PRO A 394 39.18 -59.60 -22.50
N ALA A 395 38.20 -60.36 -22.98
CA ALA A 395 38.27 -61.13 -24.23
C ALA A 395 38.00 -60.26 -25.48
N PRO A 396 38.66 -60.53 -26.64
CA PRO A 396 38.34 -59.88 -27.90
C PRO A 396 37.54 -60.77 -28.88
N ARG A 397 36.57 -60.11 -29.53
CA ARG A 397 35.73 -60.46 -30.71
C ARG A 397 34.58 -61.45 -30.54
#